data_AF-A0A8S3DU28-F1
#
_entry.id   AF-A0A8S3DU28-F1
#
_cell.length_a   1.000
_cell.length_b   1.000
_cell.length_c   1.000
_cell.angle_alpha   90.00
_cell.angle_beta   90.00
_cell.angle_gamma   90.00
#
_symmetry.space_group_name_H-M   'P 1'
#
loop_
_entity.id
_entity.type
_entity.pdbx_description
1 polymer ?
#
loop_
_entity_poly.entity_id
_entity_poly.type
_entity_poly.pdbx_seq_one_letter_code
_entity_poly.pdbx_strand_id
1 'polypeptide(L)'
;MMGNGSACLKYLGDLLMAMKSFYHPSNTGRFQESLSDFFSERKAHPLWWFQPRGSYRLTEQNITDFVNCIKDYVFISIFNKEHGQKAIEACKYLSMLRPELIVPPVIEKLFSSIENITEPHRFTAIVDCLTYLARQLVRQTSSYSEGQAYVLPLLMSVLPGIDLNDPKKIYTTLKFLNTVLSLITCVDCSSAVQIRDDLTEIEKQVCLSTKSFENFISTFLDRVFQMIEHLSSDMFDTTVITDEVNIDYRDIELLLESILRNITGQCSSKIYWFVQEKLTNFLSGAYFSPKVKGFVSAVVRALLHGNPVEALKCVLPKTCESIEKIMNHADTTELFINGKEDLELIWYLTLFSELVRARGDTLLIYKPMIMSIFNRSIHIVHKYSYEILANAARDLLESLSYVYPIEYRLTIENLDEPFIDFLPIRVWGQPVDFDRFQMQYHIPNVDEIDFACE
;
A
#
# COMPACT_ATOMS: atom_id res chain seq x y z
N MET A 1 -37.89 -14.17 -2.07
CA MET A 1 -38.76 -13.26 -2.86
C MET A 1 -38.25 -13.11 -4.29
N MET A 2 -36.94 -12.90 -4.49
CA MET A 2 -36.31 -13.12 -5.79
C MET A 2 -36.06 -14.61 -6.06
N GLY A 3 -36.20 -15.05 -7.32
CA GLY A 3 -36.03 -16.44 -7.75
C GLY A 3 -36.88 -16.81 -8.98
N ASN A 4 -36.75 -18.06 -9.45
CA ASN A 4 -37.39 -18.57 -10.67
C ASN A 4 -38.88 -18.20 -10.77
N GLY A 5 -39.24 -17.42 -11.79
CA GLY A 5 -40.62 -17.01 -12.09
C GLY A 5 -41.18 -15.85 -11.26
N SER A 6 -40.37 -15.19 -10.40
CA SER A 6 -40.87 -14.09 -9.56
C SER A 6 -40.93 -12.75 -10.32
N ALA A 7 -42.03 -12.02 -10.19
CA ALA A 7 -42.15 -10.63 -10.67
C ALA A 7 -41.39 -9.61 -9.80
N CYS A 8 -40.77 -10.06 -8.71
CA CYS A 8 -40.10 -9.20 -7.73
C CYS A 8 -39.00 -8.34 -8.36
N LEU A 9 -38.20 -8.90 -9.27
CA LEU A 9 -37.13 -8.14 -9.92
C LEU A 9 -37.69 -7.04 -10.84
N LYS A 10 -38.83 -7.31 -11.50
CA LYS A 10 -39.51 -6.30 -12.31
C LYS A 10 -39.99 -5.14 -11.45
N TYR A 11 -40.66 -5.43 -10.33
CA TYR A 11 -41.10 -4.39 -9.39
C TYR A 11 -39.95 -3.60 -8.77
N LEU A 12 -38.81 -4.26 -8.51
CA LEU A 12 -37.60 -3.58 -8.08
C LEU A 12 -37.09 -2.61 -9.15
N GLY A 13 -37.08 -3.01 -10.42
CA GLY A 13 -36.74 -2.14 -11.54
C GLY A 13 -37.68 -0.94 -11.66
N ASP A 14 -38.98 -1.17 -11.58
CA ASP A 14 -39.99 -0.11 -11.62
C ASP A 14 -39.82 0.90 -10.47
N LEU A 15 -39.50 0.40 -9.26
CA LEU A 15 -39.21 1.23 -8.09
C LEU A 15 -37.96 2.09 -8.31
N LEU A 16 -36.85 1.50 -8.73
CA LEU A 16 -35.59 2.23 -8.98
C LEU A 16 -35.76 3.25 -10.11
N MET A 17 -36.55 2.93 -11.13
CA MET A 17 -36.89 3.86 -12.20
C MET A 17 -37.66 5.08 -11.68
N ALA A 18 -38.65 4.87 -10.81
CA ALA A 18 -39.38 5.96 -10.17
C ALA A 18 -38.47 6.84 -9.28
N MET A 19 -37.41 6.26 -8.72
CA MET A 19 -36.49 6.94 -7.81
C MET A 19 -35.24 7.52 -8.50
N LYS A 20 -35.10 7.37 -9.82
CA LYS A 20 -33.90 7.71 -10.59
C LYS A 20 -33.39 9.14 -10.37
N SER A 21 -34.29 10.12 -10.34
CA SER A 21 -33.93 11.53 -10.16
C SER A 21 -33.27 11.79 -8.81
N PHE A 22 -33.67 11.08 -7.75
CA PHE A 22 -33.16 11.28 -6.39
C PHE A 22 -31.73 10.76 -6.21
N TYR A 23 -31.25 9.89 -7.10
CA TYR A 23 -29.87 9.38 -7.06
C TYR A 23 -28.85 10.33 -7.70
N HIS A 24 -29.28 11.38 -8.41
CA HIS A 24 -28.37 12.32 -9.07
C HIS A 24 -27.57 13.17 -8.04
N PRO A 25 -26.25 13.40 -8.25
CA PRO A 25 -25.41 14.15 -7.30
C PRO A 25 -25.88 15.56 -6.98
N SER A 26 -26.59 16.20 -7.91
CA SER A 26 -27.17 17.54 -7.72
C SER A 26 -28.43 17.55 -6.83
N ASN A 27 -29.06 16.39 -6.59
CA ASN A 27 -30.30 16.28 -5.83
C ASN A 27 -30.00 15.81 -4.40
N THR A 28 -29.46 16.71 -3.59
CA THR A 28 -29.12 16.47 -2.18
C THR A 28 -30.31 16.71 -1.26
N GLY A 29 -30.54 15.80 -0.31
CA GLY A 29 -31.60 15.94 0.69
C GLY A 29 -31.65 14.75 1.64
N ARG A 30 -32.46 14.86 2.71
CA ARG A 30 -32.57 13.85 3.78
C ARG A 30 -32.93 12.44 3.28
N PHE A 31 -33.54 12.32 2.10
CA PHE A 31 -33.86 11.03 1.48
C PHE A 31 -32.60 10.26 1.05
N GLN A 32 -31.49 10.93 0.75
CA GLN A 32 -30.28 10.26 0.25
C GLN A 32 -29.69 9.27 1.27
N GLU A 33 -29.86 9.51 2.56
CA GLU A 33 -29.42 8.58 3.60
C GLU A 33 -30.15 7.24 3.47
N SER A 34 -31.50 7.26 3.41
CA SER A 34 -32.32 6.06 3.24
C SER A 34 -32.09 5.38 1.88
N LEU A 35 -31.84 6.15 0.82
CA LEU A 35 -31.50 5.61 -0.50
C LEU A 35 -30.15 4.90 -0.51
N SER A 36 -29.20 5.44 0.24
CA SER A 36 -27.86 4.87 0.35
C SER A 36 -27.86 3.64 1.25
N ASP A 37 -28.72 3.62 2.28
CA ASP A 37 -28.93 2.44 3.13
C ASP A 37 -29.46 1.24 2.33
N PHE A 38 -30.36 1.48 1.37
CA PHE A 38 -30.88 0.45 0.47
C PHE A 38 -29.76 -0.34 -0.24
N PHE A 39 -28.65 0.32 -0.56
CA PHE A 39 -27.51 -0.33 -1.19
C PHE A 39 -26.54 -1.02 -0.22
N SER A 40 -26.61 -0.67 1.07
CA SER A 40 -25.68 -1.14 2.10
C SER A 40 -26.16 -2.38 2.86
N GLU A 41 -27.37 -2.88 2.59
CA GLU A 41 -27.94 -4.01 3.32
C GLU A 41 -27.03 -5.25 3.24
N ARG A 42 -26.41 -5.56 4.37
CA ARG A 42 -25.37 -6.57 4.50
C ARG A 42 -25.90 -7.92 4.05
N LYS A 43 -25.12 -8.64 3.23
CA LYS A 43 -25.27 -10.09 3.09
C LYS A 43 -25.29 -10.70 4.49
N ALA A 44 -26.45 -11.20 4.92
CA ALA A 44 -26.49 -12.13 6.04
C ALA A 44 -25.58 -13.31 5.66
N HIS A 45 -24.58 -13.60 6.50
CA HIS A 45 -23.73 -14.75 6.27
C HIS A 45 -24.64 -15.97 6.14
N PRO A 46 -24.55 -16.76 5.05
CA PRO A 46 -25.31 -17.98 4.94
C PRO A 46 -24.94 -18.82 6.16
N LEU A 47 -25.92 -19.03 7.04
CA LEU A 47 -25.72 -19.85 8.22
C LEU A 47 -25.28 -21.23 7.71
N TRP A 48 -24.19 -21.77 8.23
CA TRP A 48 -23.58 -23.00 7.70
C TRP A 48 -24.57 -24.19 7.68
N TRP A 49 -25.61 -24.13 8.50
CA TRP A 49 -26.69 -25.12 8.59
C TRP A 49 -27.88 -24.86 7.65
N PHE A 50 -28.03 -23.67 7.07
CA PHE A 50 -29.18 -23.32 6.24
C PHE A 50 -28.85 -23.39 4.75
N GLN A 51 -29.30 -24.46 4.10
CA GLN A 51 -29.20 -24.65 2.65
C GLN A 51 -30.56 -24.37 2.01
N PRO A 52 -30.69 -23.33 1.16
CA PRO A 52 -31.93 -23.08 0.43
C PRO A 52 -32.29 -24.27 -0.46
N ARG A 53 -33.58 -24.63 -0.50
CA ARG A 53 -34.10 -25.67 -1.41
C ARG A 53 -33.75 -25.30 -2.86
N GLY A 54 -33.32 -26.29 -3.65
CA GLY A 54 -32.79 -26.10 -5.00
C GLY A 54 -33.68 -25.25 -5.93
N SER A 55 -35.01 -25.41 -5.84
CA SER A 55 -35.99 -24.66 -6.64
C SER A 55 -36.04 -23.15 -6.35
N TYR A 56 -35.58 -22.72 -5.18
CA TYR A 56 -35.55 -21.32 -4.74
C TYR A 56 -34.15 -20.72 -4.73
N ARG A 57 -33.15 -21.44 -5.25
CA ARG A 57 -31.82 -20.88 -5.46
C ARG A 57 -31.87 -19.87 -6.60
N LEU A 58 -31.16 -18.76 -6.43
CA LEU A 58 -30.96 -17.80 -7.51
C LEU A 58 -30.13 -18.46 -8.61
N THR A 59 -30.59 -18.32 -9.85
CA THR A 59 -29.82 -18.74 -11.01
C THR A 59 -28.80 -17.68 -11.38
N GLU A 60 -27.77 -18.06 -12.15
CA GLU A 60 -26.80 -17.11 -12.68
C GLU A 60 -27.48 -15.98 -13.47
N GLN A 61 -28.54 -16.29 -14.23
CA GLN A 61 -29.28 -15.25 -14.95
C GLN A 61 -29.96 -14.27 -14.00
N ASN A 62 -30.57 -14.74 -12.91
CA ASN A 62 -31.22 -13.84 -11.93
C ASN A 62 -30.21 -12.90 -11.27
N ILE A 63 -28.99 -13.38 -11.01
CA ILE A 63 -27.90 -12.53 -10.47
C ILE A 63 -27.51 -11.47 -11.50
N THR A 64 -27.36 -11.84 -12.77
CA THR A 64 -27.04 -10.90 -13.85
C THR A 64 -28.11 -9.82 -14.01
N ASP A 65 -29.38 -10.22 -14.03
CA ASP A 65 -30.50 -9.29 -14.18
C ASP A 65 -30.59 -8.32 -12.98
N PHE A 66 -30.33 -8.82 -11.76
CA PHE A 66 -30.25 -8.01 -10.56
C PHE A 66 -29.14 -6.95 -10.64
N VAL A 67 -27.92 -7.35 -11.06
CA VAL A 67 -26.80 -6.41 -11.21
C VAL A 67 -27.13 -5.34 -12.25
N ASN A 68 -27.67 -5.73 -13.41
CA ASN A 68 -28.07 -4.79 -14.46
C ASN A 68 -29.16 -3.81 -14.02
N CYS A 69 -30.09 -4.26 -13.17
CA CYS A 69 -31.15 -3.42 -12.64
C CYS A 69 -30.63 -2.29 -11.73
N ILE A 70 -29.51 -2.50 -11.02
CA ILE A 70 -29.04 -1.61 -9.96
C ILE A 70 -27.80 -0.79 -10.35
N LYS A 71 -26.91 -1.36 -11.18
CA LYS A 71 -25.56 -0.81 -11.41
C LYS A 71 -25.52 0.67 -11.81
N ASP A 72 -26.44 1.11 -12.68
CA ASP A 72 -26.44 2.49 -13.19
C ASP A 72 -26.75 3.51 -12.09
N TYR A 73 -27.64 3.16 -11.15
CA TYR A 73 -27.99 3.99 -10.01
C TYR A 73 -26.83 4.09 -9.02
N VAL A 74 -26.14 2.98 -8.79
CA VAL A 74 -24.92 2.96 -7.97
C VAL A 74 -23.83 3.82 -8.61
N PHE A 75 -23.61 3.72 -9.93
CA PHE A 75 -22.61 4.53 -10.63
C PHE A 75 -22.86 6.03 -10.57
N ILE A 76 -24.13 6.45 -10.62
CA ILE A 76 -24.49 7.86 -10.44
C ILE A 76 -24.22 8.29 -8.99
N SER A 77 -24.57 7.41 -8.03
CA SER A 77 -24.49 7.71 -6.59
C SER A 77 -23.07 7.78 -6.03
N ILE A 78 -22.07 7.19 -6.71
CA ILE A 78 -20.65 7.29 -6.31
C ILE A 78 -20.20 8.75 -6.21
N PHE A 79 -20.78 9.64 -7.02
CA PHE A 79 -20.42 11.07 -7.05
C PHE A 79 -21.22 11.92 -6.04
N ASN A 80 -22.04 11.30 -5.18
CA ASN A 80 -22.78 12.03 -4.15
C ASN A 80 -21.83 12.54 -3.05
N LYS A 81 -22.01 13.81 -2.65
CA LYS A 81 -21.12 14.51 -1.71
C LYS A 81 -21.07 13.88 -0.31
N GLU A 82 -22.22 13.48 0.24
CA GLU A 82 -22.31 12.99 1.64
C GLU A 82 -22.34 11.46 1.75
N HIS A 83 -22.89 10.77 0.75
CA HIS A 83 -23.16 9.33 0.84
C HIS A 83 -22.49 8.49 -0.25
N GLY A 84 -21.50 9.04 -0.97
CA GLY A 84 -20.75 8.31 -2.00
C GLY A 84 -20.11 7.01 -1.50
N GLN A 85 -19.69 6.96 -0.24
CA GLN A 85 -19.05 5.77 0.34
C GLN A 85 -19.95 4.52 0.33
N LYS A 86 -21.24 4.68 0.67
CA LYS A 86 -22.21 3.57 0.66
C LYS A 86 -22.43 3.03 -0.75
N ALA A 87 -22.41 3.91 -1.76
CA ALA A 87 -22.48 3.51 -3.16
C ALA A 87 -21.20 2.76 -3.60
N ILE A 88 -20.02 3.16 -3.12
CA ILE A 88 -18.76 2.44 -3.35
C ILE A 88 -18.81 1.03 -2.74
N GLU A 89 -19.31 0.89 -1.51
CA GLU A 89 -19.50 -0.42 -0.87
C GLU A 89 -20.47 -1.31 -1.66
N ALA A 90 -21.57 -0.75 -2.15
CA ALA A 90 -22.50 -1.46 -3.01
C ALA A 90 -21.86 -1.91 -4.32
N CYS A 91 -21.06 -1.04 -4.94
CA CYS A 91 -20.29 -1.34 -6.14
C CYS A 91 -19.35 -2.54 -5.90
N LYS A 92 -18.68 -2.59 -4.74
CA LYS A 92 -17.89 -3.74 -4.31
C LYS A 92 -18.73 -5.03 -4.25
N TYR A 93 -19.90 -5.00 -3.63
CA TYR A 93 -20.75 -6.20 -3.58
C TYR A 93 -21.25 -6.65 -4.96
N LEU A 94 -21.64 -5.71 -5.83
CA LEU A 94 -22.03 -6.01 -7.21
C LEU A 94 -20.86 -6.62 -8.00
N SER A 95 -19.64 -6.10 -7.82
CA SER A 95 -18.45 -6.65 -8.48
C SER A 95 -18.09 -8.06 -8.00
N MET A 96 -18.44 -8.43 -6.76
CA MET A 96 -18.27 -9.81 -6.28
C MET A 96 -19.26 -10.78 -6.94
N LEU A 97 -20.37 -10.27 -7.48
CA LEU A 97 -21.38 -11.08 -8.17
C LEU A 97 -21.09 -11.18 -9.68
N ARG A 98 -20.79 -10.03 -10.31
CA ARG A 98 -20.56 -9.87 -11.75
C ARG A 98 -19.48 -8.83 -12.01
N PRO A 99 -18.19 -9.18 -11.83
CA PRO A 99 -17.09 -8.24 -12.06
C PRO A 99 -17.06 -7.70 -13.50
N GLU A 100 -17.41 -8.52 -14.49
CA GLU A 100 -17.43 -8.18 -15.92
C GLU A 100 -18.41 -7.05 -16.27
N LEU A 101 -19.43 -6.82 -15.45
CA LEU A 101 -20.42 -5.74 -15.65
C LEU A 101 -20.08 -4.45 -14.88
N ILE A 102 -19.16 -4.53 -13.92
CA ILE A 102 -18.90 -3.45 -12.95
C ILE A 102 -17.51 -2.86 -13.13
N VAL A 103 -16.47 -3.69 -13.24
CA VAL A 103 -15.08 -3.22 -13.28
C VAL A 103 -14.78 -2.41 -14.55
N PRO A 104 -15.11 -2.88 -15.79
CA PRO A 104 -14.77 -2.13 -17.00
C PRO A 104 -15.40 -0.72 -17.07
N PRO A 105 -16.70 -0.51 -16.76
CA PRO A 105 -17.28 0.84 -16.76
C PRO A 105 -16.61 1.81 -15.77
N VAL A 106 -16.12 1.32 -14.63
CA VAL A 106 -15.42 2.15 -13.64
C VAL A 106 -14.02 2.54 -14.16
N ILE A 107 -13.33 1.62 -14.82
CA ILE A 107 -12.04 1.89 -15.49
C ILE A 107 -12.20 2.94 -16.60
N GLU A 108 -13.22 2.81 -17.45
CA GLU A 108 -13.53 3.80 -18.50
C GLU A 108 -13.79 5.19 -17.93
N LYS A 109 -14.57 5.26 -16.83
CA LYS A 109 -14.83 6.51 -16.11
C LYS A 109 -13.54 7.11 -15.54
N LEU A 110 -12.59 6.30 -15.08
CA LEU A 110 -11.30 6.79 -14.58
C LEU A 110 -10.50 7.43 -15.71
N PHE A 111 -10.32 6.75 -16.85
CA PHE A 111 -9.57 7.31 -17.98
C PHE A 111 -10.21 8.60 -18.49
N SER A 112 -11.54 8.65 -18.59
CA SER A 112 -12.27 9.88 -18.91
C SER A 112 -12.05 11.01 -17.88
N SER A 113 -11.89 10.67 -16.59
CA SER A 113 -11.66 11.66 -15.53
C SER A 113 -10.21 12.14 -15.47
N ILE A 114 -9.25 11.32 -15.93
CA ILE A 114 -7.84 11.73 -16.06
C ILE A 114 -7.67 12.74 -17.19
N GLU A 115 -8.37 12.55 -18.31
CA GLU A 115 -8.38 13.51 -19.43
C GLU A 115 -9.10 14.81 -19.05
N ASN A 116 -10.12 14.73 -18.19
CA ASN A 116 -10.89 15.89 -17.75
C ASN A 116 -10.31 16.56 -16.49
N ILE A 117 -9.43 17.54 -16.70
CA ILE A 117 -8.75 18.30 -15.63
C ILE A 117 -9.72 19.21 -14.84
N THR A 118 -10.93 19.46 -15.34
CA THR A 118 -11.86 20.45 -14.75
C THR A 118 -12.60 19.98 -13.49
N GLU A 119 -12.67 18.66 -13.24
CA GLU A 119 -13.47 18.08 -12.15
C GLU A 119 -12.66 17.12 -11.25
N PRO A 120 -11.73 17.63 -10.41
CA PRO A 120 -10.80 16.81 -9.62
C PRO A 120 -11.49 15.88 -8.61
N HIS A 121 -12.68 16.26 -8.13
CA HIS A 121 -13.49 15.43 -7.22
C HIS A 121 -13.96 14.11 -7.86
N ARG A 122 -14.10 14.05 -9.19
CA ARG A 122 -14.47 12.82 -9.89
C ARG A 122 -13.33 11.81 -9.91
N PHE A 123 -12.11 12.30 -10.12
CA PHE A 123 -10.90 11.46 -10.07
C PHE A 123 -10.80 10.76 -8.71
N THR A 124 -10.88 11.53 -7.60
CA THR A 124 -10.76 10.96 -6.26
C THR A 124 -11.88 9.95 -5.93
N ALA A 125 -13.14 10.24 -6.30
CA ALA A 125 -14.24 9.31 -6.08
C ALA A 125 -14.09 7.98 -6.86
N ILE A 126 -13.61 8.04 -8.11
CA ILE A 126 -13.44 6.85 -8.94
C ILE A 126 -12.22 6.02 -8.49
N VAL A 127 -11.10 6.67 -8.14
CA VAL A 127 -9.92 5.98 -7.61
C VAL A 127 -10.25 5.30 -6.27
N ASP A 128 -11.00 5.96 -5.38
CA ASP A 128 -11.48 5.30 -4.16
C ASP A 128 -12.42 4.12 -4.50
N CYS A 129 -13.33 4.27 -5.47
CA CYS A 129 -14.16 3.14 -5.92
C CYS A 129 -13.31 1.96 -6.41
N LEU A 130 -12.32 2.19 -7.28
CA LEU A 130 -11.42 1.15 -7.78
C LEU A 130 -10.60 0.49 -6.67
N THR A 131 -10.27 1.23 -5.60
CA THR A 131 -9.61 0.66 -4.41
C THR A 131 -10.46 -0.46 -3.81
N TYR A 132 -11.78 -0.29 -3.72
CA TYR A 132 -12.69 -1.32 -3.22
C TYR A 132 -12.90 -2.49 -4.20
N LEU A 133 -12.62 -2.26 -5.48
CA LEU A 133 -12.70 -3.26 -6.56
C LEU A 133 -11.35 -3.92 -6.86
N ALA A 134 -10.28 -3.57 -6.14
CA ALA A 134 -8.91 -3.96 -6.47
C ALA A 134 -8.73 -5.48 -6.58
N ARG A 135 -9.38 -6.27 -5.72
CA ARG A 135 -9.28 -7.74 -5.78
C ARG A 135 -9.92 -8.32 -7.05
N GLN A 136 -11.06 -7.77 -7.47
CA GLN A 136 -11.78 -8.18 -8.67
C GLN A 136 -11.04 -7.73 -9.94
N LEU A 137 -10.31 -6.62 -9.84
CA LEU A 137 -9.42 -6.14 -10.90
C LEU A 137 -8.22 -7.09 -11.10
N VAL A 138 -7.55 -7.51 -10.02
CA VAL A 138 -6.28 -8.27 -10.13
C VAL A 138 -6.46 -9.78 -10.20
N ARG A 139 -7.60 -10.34 -9.77
CA ARG A 139 -7.79 -11.79 -9.66
C ARG A 139 -8.32 -12.36 -10.98
N GLN A 140 -7.67 -13.40 -11.49
CA GLN A 140 -8.24 -14.19 -12.59
C GLN A 140 -9.41 -15.04 -12.08
N THR A 141 -10.55 -14.91 -12.75
CA THR A 141 -11.71 -15.79 -12.55
C THR A 141 -12.20 -16.31 -13.90
N SER A 142 -12.99 -17.39 -13.88
CA SER A 142 -13.61 -17.91 -15.10
C SER A 142 -14.54 -16.91 -15.79
N SER A 143 -15.10 -15.96 -15.04
CA SER A 143 -16.07 -14.98 -15.55
C SER A 143 -15.44 -13.67 -16.00
N TYR A 144 -14.29 -13.31 -15.43
CA TYR A 144 -13.58 -12.06 -15.74
C TYR A 144 -12.09 -12.24 -15.47
N SER A 145 -11.29 -12.05 -16.52
CA SER A 145 -9.82 -12.17 -16.47
C SER A 145 -9.12 -10.97 -17.11
N GLU A 146 -9.84 -10.23 -17.95
CA GLU A 146 -9.37 -9.03 -18.64
C GLU A 146 -8.92 -7.93 -17.67
N GLY A 147 -9.45 -7.91 -16.44
CA GLY A 147 -9.10 -6.94 -15.40
C GLY A 147 -7.60 -6.86 -15.13
N GLN A 148 -6.89 -7.99 -15.17
CA GLN A 148 -5.45 -8.02 -14.93
C GLN A 148 -4.66 -7.19 -15.93
N ALA A 149 -5.10 -7.15 -17.18
CA ALA A 149 -4.43 -6.40 -18.25
C ALA A 149 -4.43 -4.88 -17.99
N TYR A 150 -5.38 -4.39 -17.18
CA TYR A 150 -5.48 -2.98 -16.81
C TYR A 150 -4.67 -2.61 -15.58
N VAL A 151 -4.16 -3.56 -14.80
CA VAL A 151 -3.47 -3.28 -13.51
C VAL A 151 -2.29 -2.34 -13.71
N LEU A 152 -1.33 -2.70 -14.56
CA LEU A 152 -0.14 -1.87 -14.81
C LEU A 152 -0.47 -0.52 -15.46
N PRO A 153 -1.31 -0.45 -16.51
CA PRO A 153 -1.78 0.82 -17.06
C PRO A 153 -2.39 1.73 -15.99
N LEU A 154 -3.26 1.19 -15.13
CA LEU A 154 -3.89 1.95 -14.06
C LEU A 154 -2.86 2.46 -13.03
N LEU A 155 -1.95 1.60 -12.58
CA LEU A 155 -0.86 1.98 -11.67
C LEU A 155 -0.06 3.16 -12.22
N MET A 156 0.28 3.14 -13.52
CA MET A 156 0.99 4.23 -14.19
C MET A 156 0.13 5.50 -14.32
N SER A 157 -1.13 5.36 -14.72
CA SER A 157 -2.03 6.48 -14.99
C SER A 157 -2.43 7.27 -13.74
N VAL A 158 -2.40 6.65 -12.56
CA VAL A 158 -2.73 7.34 -11.29
C VAL A 158 -1.53 8.05 -10.66
N LEU A 159 -0.28 7.79 -11.08
CA LEU A 159 0.92 8.43 -10.49
C LEU A 159 0.90 9.97 -10.49
N PRO A 160 0.34 10.68 -11.50
CA PRO A 160 0.14 12.13 -11.44
C PRO A 160 -0.81 12.59 -10.32
N GLY A 161 -1.47 11.66 -9.63
CA GLY A 161 -2.26 11.91 -8.43
C GLY A 161 -1.43 12.13 -7.16
N ILE A 162 -0.14 11.78 -7.16
CA ILE A 162 0.83 12.22 -6.15
C ILE A 162 1.20 13.67 -6.46
N ASP A 163 0.30 14.58 -6.11
CA ASP A 163 0.35 16.01 -6.39
C ASP A 163 0.54 16.77 -5.08
N LEU A 164 1.67 17.45 -4.94
CA LEU A 164 2.08 18.17 -3.71
C LEU A 164 1.09 19.24 -3.27
N ASN A 165 0.21 19.69 -4.18
CA ASN A 165 -0.78 20.72 -3.91
C ASN A 165 -2.15 20.17 -3.46
N ASP A 166 -2.37 18.85 -3.55
CA ASP A 166 -3.66 18.22 -3.20
C ASP A 166 -3.44 16.97 -2.32
N PRO A 167 -3.40 17.13 -0.99
CA PRO A 167 -3.16 16.02 -0.06
C PRO A 167 -4.25 14.94 -0.13
N LYS A 168 -5.49 15.32 -0.48
CA LYS A 168 -6.59 14.36 -0.65
C LYS A 168 -6.35 13.47 -1.87
N LYS A 169 -5.84 14.05 -2.96
CA LYS A 169 -5.44 13.30 -4.16
C LYS A 169 -4.24 12.41 -3.88
N ILE A 170 -3.23 12.88 -3.14
CA ILE A 170 -2.09 12.05 -2.68
C ILE A 170 -2.63 10.84 -1.91
N TYR A 171 -3.41 11.09 -0.85
CA TYR A 171 -3.94 10.03 0.02
C TYR A 171 -4.75 8.99 -0.77
N THR A 172 -5.69 9.45 -1.61
CA THR A 172 -6.53 8.54 -2.41
C THR A 172 -5.69 7.71 -3.39
N THR A 173 -4.69 8.33 -4.02
CA THR A 173 -3.78 7.66 -4.96
C THR A 173 -2.93 6.62 -4.24
N LEU A 174 -2.29 6.98 -3.13
CA LEU A 174 -1.48 6.04 -2.34
C LEU A 174 -2.34 4.91 -1.77
N LYS A 175 -3.57 5.19 -1.32
CA LYS A 175 -4.49 4.15 -0.84
C LYS A 175 -4.81 3.12 -1.92
N PHE A 176 -5.06 3.58 -3.15
CA PHE A 176 -5.26 2.70 -4.30
C PHE A 176 -4.00 1.88 -4.63
N LEU A 177 -2.84 2.55 -4.75
CA LEU A 177 -1.56 1.89 -5.03
C LEU A 177 -1.24 0.83 -3.97
N ASN A 178 -1.39 1.17 -2.68
CA ASN A 178 -1.18 0.24 -1.57
C ASN A 178 -2.06 -1.00 -1.69
N THR A 179 -3.34 -0.80 -1.98
CA THR A 179 -4.30 -1.90 -2.07
C THR A 179 -3.96 -2.83 -3.24
N VAL A 180 -3.65 -2.28 -4.41
CA VAL A 180 -3.27 -3.09 -5.58
C VAL A 180 -1.93 -3.80 -5.35
N LEU A 181 -0.92 -3.10 -4.85
CA LEU A 181 0.42 -3.67 -4.59
C LEU A 181 0.39 -4.74 -3.50
N SER A 182 -0.53 -4.67 -2.53
CA SER A 182 -0.75 -5.74 -1.56
C SER A 182 -1.40 -7.00 -2.13
N LEU A 183 -1.81 -7.00 -3.40
CA LEU A 183 -2.47 -8.12 -4.06
C LEU A 183 -1.69 -8.67 -5.25
N ILE A 184 -0.56 -8.06 -5.61
CA ILE A 184 0.25 -8.47 -6.77
C ILE A 184 1.71 -8.69 -6.38
N THR A 185 2.43 -9.36 -7.25
CA THR A 185 3.88 -9.54 -7.16
C THR A 185 4.57 -8.73 -8.25
N CYS A 186 5.54 -7.92 -7.88
CA CYS A 186 6.35 -7.09 -8.79
C CYS A 186 7.46 -7.96 -9.42
N VAL A 187 7.11 -8.74 -10.45
CA VAL A 187 8.04 -9.61 -11.18
C VAL A 187 7.89 -9.40 -12.69
N ASP A 188 9.00 -9.16 -13.39
CA ASP A 188 9.02 -9.11 -14.86
C ASP A 188 8.89 -10.53 -15.44
N CYS A 189 7.65 -10.87 -15.83
CA CYS A 189 7.27 -12.14 -16.42
C CYS A 189 7.27 -12.09 -17.96
N SER A 190 7.84 -11.06 -18.59
CA SER A 190 7.74 -10.86 -20.04
C SER A 190 8.38 -11.98 -20.87
N SER A 191 9.43 -12.63 -20.35
CA SER A 191 10.07 -13.78 -20.99
C SER A 191 9.25 -15.07 -20.92
N ALA A 192 8.25 -15.16 -20.02
CA ALA A 192 7.40 -16.35 -19.89
C ALA A 192 6.64 -16.66 -21.19
N VAL A 193 6.35 -15.65 -22.01
CA VAL A 193 5.66 -15.79 -23.31
C VAL A 193 6.44 -16.66 -24.31
N GLN A 194 7.77 -16.72 -24.17
CA GLN A 194 8.64 -17.51 -25.04
C GLN A 194 8.90 -18.92 -24.49
N ILE A 195 8.66 -19.12 -23.19
CA ILE A 195 9.01 -20.34 -22.45
C ILE A 195 7.79 -21.25 -22.29
N ARG A 196 6.61 -20.66 -22.08
CA ARG A 196 5.37 -21.37 -21.75
C ARG A 196 4.42 -21.42 -22.96
N ASP A 197 3.87 -22.61 -23.21
CA ASP A 197 2.87 -22.83 -24.26
C ASP A 197 1.42 -22.81 -23.73
N ASP A 198 1.22 -22.81 -22.40
CA ASP A 198 -0.09 -22.90 -21.74
C ASP A 198 -0.75 -21.53 -21.47
N LEU A 199 -0.21 -20.45 -22.03
CA LEU A 199 -0.68 -19.09 -21.76
C LEU A 199 -1.89 -18.71 -22.60
N THR A 200 -2.92 -18.19 -21.94
CA THR A 200 -4.04 -17.50 -22.58
C THR A 200 -3.59 -16.16 -23.19
N GLU A 201 -4.40 -15.60 -24.10
CA GLU A 201 -4.06 -14.30 -24.73
C GLU A 201 -3.96 -13.16 -23.72
N ILE A 202 -4.83 -13.17 -22.71
CA ILE A 202 -4.81 -12.19 -21.61
C ILE A 202 -3.55 -12.38 -20.77
N GLU A 203 -3.17 -13.61 -20.43
CA GLU A 203 -1.91 -13.86 -19.69
C GLU A 203 -0.69 -13.40 -20.49
N LYS A 204 -0.66 -13.62 -21.81
CA LYS A 204 0.42 -13.10 -22.67
C LYS A 204 0.50 -11.58 -22.60
N GLN A 205 -0.63 -10.89 -22.73
CA GLN A 205 -0.69 -9.44 -22.61
C GLN A 205 -0.20 -8.96 -21.24
N VAL A 206 -0.65 -9.59 -20.16
CA VAL A 206 -0.25 -9.26 -18.78
C VAL A 206 1.25 -9.48 -18.61
N CYS A 207 1.78 -10.65 -18.99
CA CYS A 207 3.21 -10.96 -18.96
C CYS A 207 4.03 -9.89 -19.69
N LEU A 208 3.65 -9.50 -20.90
CA LEU A 208 4.36 -8.45 -21.64
C LEU A 208 4.31 -7.10 -20.93
N SER A 209 3.18 -6.75 -20.29
CA SER A 209 3.02 -5.51 -19.55
C SER A 209 3.87 -5.43 -18.28
N THR A 210 4.19 -6.58 -17.66
CA THR A 210 5.02 -6.64 -16.44
C THR A 210 6.44 -6.10 -16.65
N LYS A 211 6.91 -6.02 -17.89
CA LYS A 211 8.18 -5.36 -18.22
C LYS A 211 8.23 -3.89 -17.75
N SER A 212 7.07 -3.25 -17.61
CA SER A 212 6.95 -1.87 -17.15
C SER A 212 7.04 -1.70 -15.63
N PHE A 213 7.17 -2.78 -14.83
CA PHE A 213 7.27 -2.67 -13.37
C PHE A 213 8.44 -1.79 -12.93
N GLU A 214 9.62 -1.96 -13.54
CA GLU A 214 10.81 -1.17 -13.21
C GLU A 214 10.55 0.32 -13.46
N ASN A 215 9.96 0.67 -14.60
CA ASN A 215 9.59 2.05 -14.94
C ASN A 215 8.54 2.62 -13.97
N PHE A 216 7.52 1.84 -13.61
CA PHE A 216 6.50 2.22 -12.64
C PHE A 216 7.14 2.52 -11.28
N ILE A 217 7.93 1.60 -10.75
CA ILE A 217 8.58 1.74 -9.45
C ILE A 217 9.55 2.93 -9.47
N SER A 218 10.33 3.11 -10.53
CA SER A 218 11.21 4.27 -10.67
C SER A 218 10.42 5.57 -10.58
N THR A 219 9.38 5.70 -11.41
CA THR A 219 8.57 6.94 -11.48
C THR A 219 7.84 7.22 -10.17
N PHE A 220 7.36 6.17 -9.50
CA PHE A 220 6.75 6.27 -8.17
C PHE A 220 7.76 6.77 -7.14
N LEU A 221 8.93 6.16 -7.05
CA LEU A 221 9.98 6.55 -6.11
C LEU A 221 10.48 7.98 -6.36
N ASP A 222 10.65 8.38 -7.62
CA ASP A 222 11.07 9.75 -7.96
C ASP A 222 10.05 10.79 -7.47
N ARG A 223 8.75 10.51 -7.59
CA ARG A 223 7.69 11.38 -7.06
C ARG A 223 7.66 11.40 -5.54
N VAL A 224 7.88 10.26 -4.89
CA VAL A 224 7.98 10.17 -3.43
C VAL A 224 9.17 10.97 -2.92
N PHE A 225 10.33 10.87 -3.56
CA PHE A 225 11.53 11.62 -3.17
C PHE A 225 11.32 13.13 -3.32
N GLN A 226 10.74 13.57 -4.44
CA GLN A 226 10.36 14.97 -4.64
C GLN A 226 9.37 15.46 -3.56
N MET A 227 8.44 14.61 -3.14
CA MET A 227 7.52 14.92 -2.05
C MET A 227 8.25 15.09 -0.72
N ILE A 228 9.16 14.18 -0.37
CA ILE A 228 9.94 14.26 0.86
C ILE A 228 10.84 15.51 0.85
N GLU A 229 11.51 15.80 -0.27
CA GLU A 229 12.32 17.01 -0.43
C GLU A 229 11.49 18.28 -0.27
N HIS A 230 10.29 18.33 -0.86
CA HIS A 230 9.40 19.47 -0.74
C HIS A 230 8.91 19.69 0.70
N LEU A 231 8.47 18.62 1.37
CA LEU A 231 8.00 18.68 2.76
C LEU A 231 9.12 18.98 3.76
N SER A 232 10.37 18.67 3.41
CA SER A 232 11.54 19.00 4.21
C SER A 232 11.96 20.47 4.10
N SER A 233 11.46 21.22 3.13
CA SER A 233 11.82 22.63 2.93
C SER A 233 11.19 23.55 3.98
N ASP A 234 11.95 24.52 4.48
CA ASP A 234 11.51 25.50 5.48
C ASP A 234 10.38 26.43 4.98
N MET A 235 10.13 26.46 3.67
CA MET A 235 9.06 27.24 3.04
C MET A 235 7.67 26.58 3.16
N PHE A 236 7.59 25.34 3.66
CA PHE A 236 6.34 24.60 3.78
C PHE A 236 5.75 24.73 5.20
N ASP A 237 4.71 25.55 5.35
CA ASP A 237 3.92 25.66 6.57
C ASP A 237 2.87 24.54 6.62
N THR A 238 3.14 23.51 7.42
CA THR A 238 2.22 22.37 7.67
C THR A 238 0.87 22.79 8.26
N THR A 239 0.76 23.99 8.85
CA THR A 239 -0.44 24.50 9.53
C THR A 239 -1.54 24.96 8.58
N VAL A 240 -1.23 25.33 7.35
CA VAL A 240 -2.22 25.94 6.43
C VAL A 240 -3.12 24.89 5.77
N ILE A 241 -2.67 23.63 5.68
CA ILE A 241 -3.39 22.56 4.97
C ILE A 241 -4.23 21.69 5.92
N THR A 242 -3.84 21.57 7.20
CA THR A 242 -4.53 20.73 8.19
C THR A 242 -5.93 21.21 8.57
N ASP A 243 -6.25 22.49 8.36
CA ASP A 243 -7.53 23.07 8.77
C ASP A 243 -8.67 22.81 7.76
N GLU A 244 -8.37 22.52 6.48
CA GLU A 244 -9.40 22.32 5.44
C GLU A 244 -9.68 20.84 5.10
N VAL A 245 -8.77 19.93 5.42
CA VAL A 245 -8.87 18.50 5.09
C VAL A 245 -8.52 17.65 6.31
N ASN A 246 -9.46 16.82 6.77
CA ASN A 246 -9.31 15.91 7.92
C ASN A 246 -8.40 14.69 7.61
N ILE A 247 -7.32 14.89 6.84
CA ILE A 247 -6.31 13.87 6.50
C ILE A 247 -5.02 14.27 7.21
N ASP A 248 -4.56 13.42 8.12
CA ASP A 248 -3.29 13.60 8.80
C ASP A 248 -2.16 13.19 7.84
N TYR A 249 -1.08 13.98 7.76
CA TYR A 249 0.14 13.58 7.02
C TYR A 249 0.67 12.23 7.49
N ARG A 250 0.40 11.87 8.75
CA ARG A 250 0.67 10.54 9.29
C ARG A 250 -0.02 9.40 8.52
N ASP A 251 -1.23 9.61 8.03
CA ASP A 251 -1.92 8.60 7.22
C ASP A 251 -1.21 8.37 5.88
N ILE A 252 -0.65 9.44 5.30
CA ILE A 252 0.17 9.39 4.09
C ILE A 252 1.48 8.64 4.36
N GLU A 253 2.15 8.92 5.49
CA GLU A 253 3.36 8.20 5.92
C GLU A 253 3.11 6.69 6.05
N LEU A 254 2.02 6.29 6.72
CA LEU A 254 1.66 4.88 6.90
C LEU A 254 1.35 4.18 5.58
N LEU A 255 0.64 4.85 4.66
CA LEU A 255 0.39 4.32 3.33
C LEU A 255 1.68 4.14 2.53
N LEU A 256 2.60 5.11 2.60
CA LEU A 256 3.88 5.02 1.92
C LEU A 256 4.72 3.87 2.47
N GLU A 257 4.81 3.74 3.78
CA GLU A 257 5.50 2.61 4.43
C GLU A 257 4.94 1.28 3.96
N SER A 258 3.61 1.14 3.95
CA SER A 258 2.94 -0.06 3.48
C SER A 258 3.22 -0.34 1.99
N ILE A 259 3.19 0.67 1.12
CA ILE A 259 3.52 0.52 -0.31
C ILE A 259 4.95 0.04 -0.49
N LEU A 260 5.90 0.72 0.14
CA LEU A 260 7.32 0.40 -0.01
C LEU A 260 7.60 -1.02 0.50
N ARG A 261 7.00 -1.42 1.62
CA ARG A 261 7.07 -2.79 2.12
C ARG A 261 6.46 -3.81 1.16
N ASN A 262 5.31 -3.51 0.56
CA ASN A 262 4.71 -4.39 -0.45
C ASN A 262 5.63 -4.54 -1.68
N ILE A 263 6.24 -3.44 -2.14
CA ILE A 263 7.20 -3.50 -3.26
C ILE A 263 8.42 -4.33 -2.89
N THR A 264 9.09 -4.04 -1.77
CA THR A 264 10.33 -4.73 -1.40
C THR A 264 10.10 -6.17 -0.95
N GLY A 265 8.94 -6.48 -0.36
CA GLY A 265 8.59 -7.83 0.08
C GLY A 265 8.00 -8.73 -1.02
N GLN A 266 7.38 -8.16 -2.07
CA GLN A 266 6.69 -8.93 -3.13
C GLN A 266 7.34 -8.80 -4.51
N CYS A 267 8.65 -8.57 -4.59
CA CYS A 267 9.37 -8.43 -5.86
C CYS A 267 10.38 -9.54 -6.11
N SER A 268 10.78 -9.71 -7.37
CA SER A 268 11.91 -10.59 -7.71
C SER A 268 13.23 -9.99 -7.23
N SER A 269 14.26 -10.83 -7.08
CA SER A 269 15.59 -10.37 -6.66
C SER A 269 16.12 -9.24 -7.54
N LYS A 270 15.90 -9.32 -8.86
CA LYS A 270 16.33 -8.27 -9.81
C LYS A 270 15.69 -6.91 -9.52
N ILE A 271 14.37 -6.88 -9.28
CA ILE A 271 13.65 -5.63 -8.98
C ILE A 271 14.05 -5.13 -7.60
N TYR A 272 14.23 -6.03 -6.62
CA TYR A 272 14.69 -5.65 -5.30
C TYR A 272 16.03 -4.90 -5.34
N TRP A 273 17.03 -5.42 -6.06
CA TRP A 273 18.34 -4.77 -6.19
C TRP A 273 18.24 -3.37 -6.79
N PHE A 274 17.42 -3.20 -7.83
CA PHE A 274 17.14 -1.90 -8.43
C PHE A 274 16.52 -0.92 -7.42
N VAL A 275 15.52 -1.37 -6.65
CA VAL A 275 14.89 -0.55 -5.61
C VAL A 275 15.86 -0.20 -4.51
N GLN A 276 16.62 -1.18 -4.01
CA GLN A 276 17.61 -1.00 -2.96
C GLN A 276 18.65 0.06 -3.34
N GLU A 277 19.19 0.01 -4.55
CA GLU A 277 20.15 0.99 -5.06
C GLU A 277 19.53 2.40 -5.02
N LYS A 278 18.32 2.55 -5.56
CA LYS A 278 17.64 3.85 -5.64
C LYS A 278 17.32 4.44 -4.26
N LEU A 279 16.82 3.62 -3.33
CA LEU A 279 16.56 4.03 -1.94
C LEU A 279 17.86 4.38 -1.20
N THR A 280 18.93 3.59 -1.37
CA THR A 280 20.23 3.84 -0.72
C THR A 280 20.89 5.12 -1.24
N ASN A 281 20.78 5.39 -2.55
CA ASN A 281 21.27 6.62 -3.15
C ASN A 281 20.53 7.86 -2.63
N PHE A 282 19.20 7.76 -2.45
CA PHE A 282 18.41 8.83 -1.84
C PHE A 282 18.86 9.11 -0.39
N LEU A 283 19.05 8.06 0.43
CA LEU A 283 19.52 8.21 1.81
C LEU A 283 20.96 8.73 1.93
N SER A 284 21.79 8.52 0.90
CA SER A 284 23.17 9.02 0.86
C SER A 284 23.28 10.49 0.41
N GLY A 285 22.16 11.14 0.09
CA GLY A 285 22.09 12.53 -0.33
C GLY A 285 22.21 13.54 0.82
N ALA A 286 21.45 14.63 0.73
CA ALA A 286 21.41 15.66 1.78
C ALA A 286 20.70 15.15 3.05
N TYR A 287 21.00 15.77 4.20
CA TYR A 287 20.22 15.56 5.41
C TYR A 287 18.87 16.29 5.31
N PHE A 288 17.82 15.71 5.89
CA PHE A 288 16.47 16.26 5.84
C PHE A 288 16.02 16.80 7.20
N SER A 289 15.03 17.69 7.16
CA SER A 289 14.38 18.25 8.34
C SER A 289 13.72 17.14 9.18
N PRO A 290 13.72 17.25 10.52
CA PRO A 290 12.99 16.31 11.39
C PRO A 290 11.50 16.18 11.07
N LYS A 291 10.91 17.17 10.37
CA LYS A 291 9.51 17.15 9.91
C LYS A 291 9.17 15.94 9.04
N VAL A 292 10.13 15.45 8.23
CA VAL A 292 9.91 14.32 7.31
C VAL A 292 10.42 12.99 7.86
N LYS A 293 10.69 12.92 9.17
CA LYS A 293 11.18 11.71 9.85
C LYS A 293 10.35 10.48 9.51
N GLY A 294 9.01 10.57 9.55
CA GLY A 294 8.14 9.41 9.29
C GLY A 294 8.31 8.85 7.88
N PHE A 295 8.40 9.71 6.87
CA PHE A 295 8.65 9.29 5.48
C PHE A 295 10.02 8.63 5.29
N VAL A 296 11.05 9.15 5.94
CA VAL A 296 12.40 8.59 5.85
C VAL A 296 12.49 7.26 6.61
N SER A 297 11.86 7.17 7.77
CA SER A 297 11.70 5.91 8.50
C SER A 297 11.03 4.85 7.62
N ALA A 298 9.99 5.22 6.86
CA ALA A 298 9.34 4.32 5.91
C ALA A 298 10.32 3.77 4.84
N VAL A 299 11.21 4.61 4.32
CA VAL A 299 12.25 4.21 3.35
C VAL A 299 13.25 3.23 3.98
N VAL A 300 13.78 3.54 5.16
CA VAL A 300 14.74 2.67 5.86
C VAL A 300 14.12 1.33 6.22
N ARG A 301 12.89 1.32 6.74
CA ARG A 301 12.17 0.09 7.08
C ARG A 301 11.88 -0.76 5.85
N ALA A 302 11.58 -0.15 4.71
CA ALA A 302 11.36 -0.90 3.47
C ALA A 302 12.62 -1.63 2.99
N LEU A 303 13.80 -1.00 3.11
CA LEU A 303 15.10 -1.63 2.84
C LEU A 303 15.34 -2.84 3.75
N LEU A 304 15.18 -2.65 5.06
CA LEU A 304 15.34 -3.71 6.05
C LEU A 304 14.36 -4.86 5.82
N HIS A 305 13.13 -4.54 5.42
CA HIS A 305 12.09 -5.53 5.21
C HIS A 305 12.38 -6.48 4.05
N GLY A 306 12.96 -5.98 2.95
CA GLY A 306 13.26 -6.82 1.78
C GLY A 306 14.50 -7.70 2.00
N ASN A 307 15.64 -7.10 2.37
CA ASN A 307 16.85 -7.86 2.70
C ASN A 307 17.65 -7.14 3.80
N PRO A 308 17.48 -7.54 5.08
CA PRO A 308 18.12 -6.85 6.20
C PRO A 308 19.65 -6.95 6.15
N VAL A 309 20.20 -8.07 5.68
CA VAL A 309 21.67 -8.29 5.63
C VAL A 309 22.34 -7.27 4.71
N GLU A 310 21.83 -7.14 3.49
CA GLU A 310 22.41 -6.24 2.50
C GLU A 310 22.07 -4.77 2.77
N ALA A 311 20.88 -4.48 3.31
CA ALA A 311 20.52 -3.13 3.73
C ALA A 311 21.45 -2.61 4.85
N LEU A 312 21.67 -3.41 5.90
CA LEU A 312 22.57 -3.05 6.99
C LEU A 312 23.99 -2.84 6.50
N LYS A 313 24.51 -3.76 5.67
CA LYS A 313 25.86 -3.67 5.11
C LYS A 313 26.11 -2.38 4.33
N CYS A 314 25.11 -1.90 3.59
CA CYS A 314 25.24 -0.69 2.79
C CYS A 314 25.07 0.61 3.57
N VAL A 315 24.18 0.64 4.57
CA VAL A 315 23.74 1.88 5.22
C VAL A 315 24.31 2.05 6.62
N LEU A 316 24.27 1.02 7.47
CA LEU A 316 24.61 1.14 8.90
C LEU A 316 26.06 1.62 9.15
N PRO A 317 27.10 1.06 8.50
CA PRO A 317 28.47 1.53 8.71
C PRO A 317 28.66 3.03 8.39
N LYS A 318 28.05 3.49 7.28
CA LYS A 318 28.14 4.90 6.86
C LYS A 318 27.44 5.82 7.86
N THR A 319 26.25 5.42 8.33
CA THR A 319 25.51 6.16 9.36
C THR A 319 26.31 6.27 10.65
N CYS A 320 26.87 5.16 11.15
CA CYS A 320 27.70 5.17 12.35
C CYS A 320 28.95 6.06 12.18
N GLU A 321 29.65 5.97 11.04
CA GLU A 321 30.82 6.79 10.76
C GLU A 321 30.49 8.30 10.74
N SER A 322 29.36 8.68 10.13
CA SER A 322 28.90 10.08 10.13
C SER A 322 28.57 10.58 11.53
N ILE A 323 27.89 9.77 12.36
CA ILE A 323 27.61 10.12 13.76
C ILE A 323 28.91 10.33 14.53
N GLU A 324 29.87 9.41 14.41
CA GLU A 324 31.16 9.51 15.09
C GLU A 324 31.95 10.74 14.65
N LYS A 325 31.95 11.07 13.35
CA LYS A 325 32.59 12.28 12.81
C LYS A 325 31.99 13.54 13.42
N ILE A 326 30.67 13.67 13.42
CA ILE A 326 29.97 14.86 13.97
C ILE A 326 30.28 15.00 15.47
N MET A 327 30.22 13.89 16.22
CA MET A 327 30.54 13.88 17.65
C MET A 327 32.01 14.20 17.95
N ASN A 328 32.94 13.87 17.05
CA ASN A 328 34.37 14.19 17.19
C ASN A 328 34.68 15.67 16.88
N HIS A 329 33.92 16.28 15.97
CA HIS A 329 34.14 17.65 15.50
C HIS A 329 33.39 18.71 16.32
N ALA A 330 32.31 18.33 16.96
CA ALA A 330 31.57 19.25 17.81
C ALA A 330 32.40 19.65 19.04
N ASP A 331 32.40 20.95 19.36
CA ASP A 331 32.86 21.40 20.67
C ASP A 331 32.02 20.65 21.72
N THR A 332 32.67 19.77 22.47
CA THR A 332 32.05 18.89 23.47
C THR A 332 31.20 19.64 24.51
N THR A 333 31.32 20.96 24.58
CA THR A 333 30.52 21.84 25.42
C THR A 333 29.17 22.21 24.79
N GLU A 334 29.07 22.43 23.47
CA GLU A 334 27.82 22.95 22.87
C GLU A 334 26.74 21.88 22.69
N LEU A 335 27.10 20.68 22.23
CA LEU A 335 26.13 19.58 22.05
C LEU A 335 25.77 18.91 23.38
N PHE A 336 26.76 18.62 24.22
CA PHE A 336 26.56 17.84 25.44
C PHE A 336 26.16 18.69 26.65
N ILE A 337 26.49 19.99 26.69
CA ILE A 337 26.18 20.86 27.85
C ILE A 337 25.12 21.91 27.49
N ASN A 338 25.23 22.57 26.34
CA ASN A 338 24.29 23.64 25.96
C ASN A 338 23.04 23.12 25.21
N GLY A 339 23.00 21.84 24.83
CA GLY A 339 21.84 21.22 24.19
C GLY A 339 21.48 21.83 22.84
N LYS A 340 22.46 22.36 22.10
CA LYS A 340 22.24 22.99 20.79
C LYS A 340 21.71 21.96 19.78
N GLU A 341 20.75 22.40 18.98
CA GLU A 341 20.17 21.59 17.91
C GLU A 341 21.17 21.45 16.74
N ASP A 342 21.51 20.21 16.40
CA ASP A 342 22.28 19.85 15.22
C ASP A 342 21.42 18.93 14.35
N LEU A 343 20.90 19.51 13.25
CA LEU A 343 19.99 18.83 12.34
C LEU A 343 20.66 17.65 11.63
N GLU A 344 21.96 17.75 11.36
CA GLU A 344 22.72 16.68 10.71
C GLU A 344 22.90 15.50 11.68
N LEU A 345 23.21 15.78 12.95
CA LEU A 345 23.26 14.73 13.98
C LEU A 345 21.89 14.06 14.19
N ILE A 346 20.82 14.85 14.31
CA ILE A 346 19.45 14.34 14.48
C ILE A 346 19.05 13.44 13.31
N TRP A 347 19.42 13.83 12.09
CA TRP A 347 19.21 13.05 10.88
C TRP A 347 19.85 11.67 10.97
N TYR A 348 21.16 11.59 11.24
CA TYR A 348 21.84 10.30 11.31
C TYR A 348 21.42 9.46 12.51
N LEU A 349 21.12 10.08 13.66
CA LEU A 349 20.53 9.37 14.81
C LEU A 349 19.17 8.77 14.48
N THR A 350 18.35 9.47 13.68
CA THR A 350 17.07 8.95 13.20
C THR A 350 17.28 7.74 12.30
N LEU A 351 18.19 7.82 11.33
CA LEU A 351 18.54 6.67 10.47
C LEU A 351 19.03 5.49 11.31
N PHE A 352 19.95 5.74 12.26
CA PHE A 352 20.45 4.72 13.18
C PHE A 352 19.32 4.06 13.96
N SER A 353 18.39 4.84 14.51
CA SER A 353 17.25 4.32 15.29
C SER A 353 16.37 3.37 14.48
N GLU A 354 16.23 3.61 13.17
CA GLU A 354 15.44 2.73 12.31
C GLU A 354 16.27 1.52 11.83
N LEU A 355 17.58 1.66 11.66
CA LEU A 355 18.46 0.56 11.25
C LEU A 355 18.60 -0.52 12.32
N VAL A 356 18.62 -0.15 13.61
CA VAL A 356 18.69 -1.11 14.73
C VAL A 356 17.39 -1.90 14.95
N ARG A 357 16.36 -1.67 14.13
CA ARG A 357 15.10 -2.44 14.07
C ARG A 357 15.17 -3.66 13.15
N ALA A 358 16.33 -3.89 12.55
CA ALA A 358 16.54 -5.03 11.67
C ALA A 358 16.40 -6.35 12.45
N ARG A 359 16.35 -7.46 11.72
CA ARG A 359 16.25 -8.80 12.32
C ARG A 359 17.44 -9.05 13.25
N GLY A 360 17.19 -9.51 14.48
CA GLY A 360 18.17 -9.55 15.57
C GLY A 360 19.46 -10.31 15.21
N ASP A 361 19.32 -11.45 14.53
CA ASP A 361 20.42 -12.30 14.08
C ASP A 361 21.38 -11.55 13.13
N THR A 362 20.84 -10.62 12.32
CA THR A 362 21.64 -9.79 11.42
C THR A 362 22.35 -8.64 12.13
N LEU A 363 21.82 -8.18 13.27
CA LEU A 363 22.40 -7.10 14.07
C LEU A 363 23.64 -7.56 14.85
N LEU A 364 23.73 -8.85 15.18
CA LEU A 364 24.88 -9.43 15.90
C LEU A 364 26.23 -9.10 15.23
N ILE A 365 26.27 -9.08 13.89
CA ILE A 365 27.47 -8.76 13.10
C ILE A 365 27.98 -7.34 13.39
N TYR A 366 27.08 -6.42 13.73
CA TYR A 366 27.35 -5.00 13.92
C TYR A 366 27.36 -4.57 15.39
N LYS A 367 27.26 -5.52 16.34
CA LYS A 367 27.26 -5.28 17.78
C LYS A 367 28.31 -4.24 18.24
N PRO A 368 29.60 -4.34 17.86
CA PRO A 368 30.60 -3.36 18.29
C PRO A 368 30.32 -1.93 17.84
N MET A 369 29.81 -1.76 16.60
CA MET A 369 29.48 -0.44 16.05
C MET A 369 28.26 0.15 16.75
N ILE A 370 27.22 -0.67 16.96
CA ILE A 370 25.98 -0.28 17.65
C ILE A 370 26.30 0.17 19.09
N MET A 371 27.09 -0.62 19.82
CA MET A 371 27.49 -0.28 21.19
C MET A 371 28.38 0.97 21.26
N SER A 372 29.27 1.18 20.28
CA SER A 372 30.06 2.42 20.18
C SER A 372 29.13 3.65 20.14
N ILE A 373 28.11 3.63 19.27
CA ILE A 373 27.17 4.75 19.15
C ILE A 373 26.41 4.98 20.46
N PHE A 374 25.85 3.95 21.09
CA PHE A 374 25.13 4.13 22.37
C PHE A 374 26.03 4.69 23.47
N ASN A 375 27.24 4.14 23.63
CA ASN A 375 28.20 4.59 24.65
C ASN A 375 28.60 6.06 24.47
N ARG A 376 28.78 6.51 23.23
CA ARG A 376 29.15 7.92 22.95
C ARG A 376 27.96 8.87 23.05
N SER A 377 26.76 8.38 22.73
CA SER A 377 25.55 9.21 22.64
C SER A 377 24.83 9.39 23.98
N ILE A 378 25.14 8.59 25.00
CA ILE A 378 24.48 8.63 26.32
C ILE A 378 24.57 9.99 27.02
N HIS A 379 25.60 10.77 26.70
CA HIS A 379 25.86 12.07 27.32
C HIS A 379 25.11 13.23 26.63
N ILE A 380 24.37 12.98 25.54
CA ILE A 380 23.63 14.02 24.83
C ILE A 380 22.48 14.51 25.71
N VAL A 381 22.47 15.82 26.01
CA VAL A 381 21.44 16.46 26.85
C VAL A 381 20.28 17.02 26.03
N HIS A 382 20.43 17.15 24.71
CA HIS A 382 19.35 17.60 23.84
C HIS A 382 18.17 16.61 23.85
N LYS A 383 17.01 17.09 24.32
CA LYS A 383 15.81 16.26 24.58
C LYS A 383 15.39 15.40 23.38
N TYR A 384 15.29 15.98 22.19
CA TYR A 384 14.82 15.26 21.01
C TYR A 384 15.80 14.16 20.57
N SER A 385 17.10 14.45 20.59
CA SER A 385 18.14 13.46 20.27
C SER A 385 18.17 12.32 21.29
N TYR A 386 18.02 12.64 22.56
CA TYR A 386 17.90 11.66 23.64
C TYR A 386 16.66 10.76 23.45
N GLU A 387 15.50 11.33 23.09
CA GLU A 387 14.29 10.54 22.79
C GLU A 387 14.50 9.58 21.61
N ILE A 388 15.20 10.01 20.56
CA ILE A 388 15.55 9.12 19.42
C ILE A 388 16.40 7.94 19.89
N LEU A 389 17.45 8.21 20.67
CA LEU A 389 18.34 7.17 21.20
C LEU A 389 17.63 6.21 22.15
N ALA A 390 16.77 6.73 23.03
CA ALA A 390 15.98 5.90 23.93
C ALA A 390 15.02 4.98 23.15
N ASN A 391 14.40 5.49 22.08
CA ASN A 391 13.60 4.66 21.18
C ASN A 391 14.47 3.64 20.44
N ALA A 392 15.65 4.03 19.95
CA ALA A 392 16.59 3.10 19.30
C ALA A 392 17.00 1.95 20.24
N ALA A 393 17.28 2.25 21.51
CA ALA A 393 17.61 1.23 22.50
C ALA A 393 16.44 0.29 22.77
N ARG A 394 15.22 0.81 22.97
CA ARG A 394 14.01 -0.02 23.10
C ARG A 394 13.84 -0.92 21.88
N ASP A 395 13.94 -0.35 20.70
CA ASP A 395 13.68 -1.04 19.45
C ASP A 395 14.75 -2.11 19.14
N LEU A 396 16.01 -1.86 19.52
CA LEU A 396 17.08 -2.88 19.50
C LEU A 396 16.76 -4.04 20.45
N LEU A 397 16.36 -3.73 21.69
CA LEU A 397 15.99 -4.76 22.67
C LEU A 397 14.81 -5.60 22.16
N GLU A 398 13.77 -4.98 21.58
CA GLU A 398 12.66 -5.71 20.97
C GLU A 398 13.16 -6.62 19.83
N SER A 399 14.04 -6.10 18.97
CA SER A 399 14.58 -6.86 17.82
C SER A 399 15.39 -8.10 18.23
N LEU A 400 16.06 -8.04 19.38
CA LEU A 400 16.90 -9.12 19.92
C LEU A 400 16.16 -10.08 20.86
N SER A 401 15.06 -9.65 21.49
CA SER A 401 14.42 -10.41 22.57
C SER A 401 13.01 -10.90 22.26
N TYR A 402 12.32 -10.34 21.26
CA TYR A 402 10.95 -10.74 20.94
C TYR A 402 10.88 -11.79 19.84
N VAL A 403 9.80 -12.57 19.85
CA VAL A 403 9.41 -13.45 18.74
C VAL A 403 8.50 -12.67 17.81
N TYR A 404 8.89 -12.51 16.54
CA TYR A 404 8.13 -11.75 15.55
C TYR A 404 8.19 -12.39 14.15
N PRO A 405 7.20 -12.13 13.28
CA PRO A 405 7.18 -12.72 11.95
C PRO A 405 8.20 -12.09 11.00
N ILE A 406 8.79 -12.93 10.15
CA ILE A 406 9.80 -12.51 9.14
C ILE A 406 9.29 -12.64 7.70
N GLU A 407 8.31 -13.50 7.46
CA GLU A 407 7.77 -13.77 6.14
C GLU A 407 6.40 -13.11 5.96
N TYR A 408 6.26 -12.31 4.90
CA TYR A 408 5.05 -11.54 4.59
C TYR A 408 4.65 -11.69 3.11
N ARG A 409 5.27 -12.61 2.36
CA ARG A 409 4.98 -12.85 0.95
C ARG A 409 3.55 -13.36 0.71
N LEU A 410 3.02 -13.03 -0.46
CA LEU A 410 1.71 -13.50 -0.93
C LEU A 410 1.70 -14.98 -1.31
N THR A 411 2.88 -15.53 -1.65
CA THR A 411 3.11 -16.92 -2.03
C THR A 411 4.15 -17.57 -1.12
N ILE A 412 4.09 -18.88 -1.02
CA ILE A 412 5.14 -19.70 -0.40
C ILE A 412 6.23 -20.01 -1.46
N GLU A 413 5.84 -20.03 -2.73
CA GLU A 413 6.71 -20.20 -3.89
C GLU A 413 7.76 -19.09 -3.97
N ASN A 414 8.97 -19.44 -4.41
CA ASN A 414 10.01 -18.46 -4.61
C ASN A 414 9.74 -17.68 -5.91
N LEU A 415 9.68 -16.35 -5.82
CA LEU A 415 9.39 -15.46 -6.95
C LEU A 415 10.47 -15.50 -8.06
N ASP A 416 11.65 -16.01 -7.76
CA ASP A 416 12.74 -16.21 -8.71
C ASP A 416 12.77 -17.64 -9.31
N GLU A 417 11.75 -18.48 -9.05
CA GLU A 417 11.62 -19.79 -9.69
C GLU A 417 11.47 -19.66 -11.22
N PRO A 418 11.98 -20.64 -12.00
CA PRO A 418 11.81 -20.65 -13.44
C PRO A 418 10.34 -20.55 -13.85
N PHE A 419 10.04 -19.69 -14.84
CA PHE A 419 8.66 -19.47 -15.27
C PHE A 419 7.95 -20.70 -15.82
N ILE A 420 8.66 -21.77 -16.17
CA ILE A 420 8.04 -23.04 -16.55
C ILE A 420 7.33 -23.71 -15.36
N ASP A 421 7.92 -23.61 -14.16
CA ASP A 421 7.44 -24.25 -12.94
C ASP A 421 6.43 -23.37 -12.21
N PHE A 422 6.71 -22.06 -12.12
CA PHE A 422 5.88 -21.11 -11.40
C PHE A 422 5.65 -19.82 -12.20
N LEU A 423 4.39 -19.37 -12.31
CA LEU A 423 4.05 -18.11 -13.00
C LEU A 423 3.45 -17.10 -12.00
N PRO A 424 4.21 -16.07 -11.58
CA PRO A 424 3.79 -15.14 -10.52
C PRO A 424 2.46 -14.41 -10.79
N ILE A 425 2.12 -14.11 -12.05
CA ILE A 425 0.86 -13.39 -12.36
C ILE A 425 -0.42 -14.20 -12.01
N ARG A 426 -0.30 -15.53 -11.83
CA ARG A 426 -1.44 -16.39 -11.48
C ARG A 426 -1.80 -16.34 -9.99
N VAL A 427 -0.87 -15.94 -9.13
CA VAL A 427 -1.13 -15.81 -7.67
C VAL A 427 -1.74 -14.47 -7.29
N TRP A 428 -1.82 -13.52 -8.22
CA TRP A 428 -2.41 -12.20 -7.97
C TRP A 428 -3.85 -12.28 -7.48
N GLY A 429 -4.11 -11.63 -6.34
CA GLY A 429 -5.42 -11.55 -5.69
C GLY A 429 -5.98 -12.88 -5.18
N GLN A 430 -5.20 -13.98 -5.22
CA GLN A 430 -5.65 -15.26 -4.68
C GLN A 430 -5.67 -15.21 -3.15
N PRO A 431 -6.66 -15.84 -2.50
CA PRO A 431 -6.64 -16.00 -1.06
C PRO A 431 -5.58 -17.02 -0.67
N VAL A 432 -4.95 -16.81 0.48
CA VAL A 432 -4.05 -17.78 1.09
C VAL A 432 -4.88 -18.87 1.76
N ASP A 433 -4.51 -20.13 1.53
CA ASP A 433 -5.09 -21.28 2.23
C ASP A 433 -4.52 -21.33 3.66
N PHE A 434 -5.40 -21.16 4.66
CA PHE A 434 -5.02 -21.12 6.07
C PHE A 434 -4.32 -22.41 6.52
N ASP A 435 -4.72 -23.56 5.99
CA ASP A 435 -4.15 -24.86 6.38
C ASP A 435 -2.76 -25.10 5.78
N ARG A 436 -2.42 -24.39 4.70
CA ARG A 436 -1.11 -24.48 4.03
C ARG A 436 -0.16 -23.35 4.42
N PHE A 437 -0.65 -22.35 5.14
CA PHE A 437 0.13 -21.17 5.50
C PHE A 437 1.23 -21.52 6.50
N GLN A 438 2.48 -21.38 6.08
CA GLN A 438 3.66 -21.61 6.92
C GLN A 438 4.29 -20.27 7.29
N MET A 439 3.87 -19.72 8.42
CA MET A 439 4.43 -18.47 8.94
C MET A 439 5.83 -18.71 9.51
N GLN A 440 6.81 -17.95 9.03
CA GLN A 440 8.15 -17.97 9.59
C GLN A 440 8.29 -16.89 10.66
N TYR A 441 8.97 -17.24 11.75
CA TYR A 441 9.23 -16.35 12.86
C TYR A 441 10.72 -16.24 13.11
N HIS A 442 11.14 -15.04 13.49
CA HIS A 442 12.38 -14.84 14.21
C HIS A 442 12.20 -15.35 15.64
N ILE A 443 13.13 -16.18 16.09
CA ILE A 443 13.18 -16.69 17.46
C ILE A 443 14.58 -16.33 18.01
N PRO A 444 14.67 -15.52 19.07
CA PRO A 444 15.94 -15.12 19.66
C PRO A 444 16.84 -16.31 20.02
N ASN A 445 18.09 -16.26 19.58
CA ASN A 445 19.12 -17.21 20.00
C ASN A 445 19.89 -16.70 21.23
N VAL A 446 20.79 -17.55 21.77
CA VAL A 446 21.55 -17.24 22.99
C VAL A 446 22.42 -15.98 22.82
N ASP A 447 23.10 -15.83 21.68
CA ASP A 447 23.97 -14.68 21.41
C ASP A 447 23.17 -13.36 21.33
N GLU A 448 21.94 -13.41 20.83
CA GLU A 448 21.02 -12.26 20.79
C GLU A 448 20.55 -11.85 22.17
N ILE A 449 20.19 -12.82 23.01
CA ILE A 449 19.81 -12.57 24.40
C ILE A 449 20.99 -12.05 25.21
N ASP A 450 22.19 -12.62 25.04
CA ASP A 450 23.40 -12.14 25.69
C ASP A 450 23.73 -10.71 25.26
N PHE A 451 23.52 -10.36 23.98
CA PHE A 451 23.65 -8.99 23.51
C PHE A 451 22.57 -8.06 24.11
N ALA A 452 21.32 -8.51 24.25
CA ALA A 452 20.28 -7.70 24.89
C ALA A 452 20.51 -7.47 26.39
N CYS A 453 21.24 -8.37 27.06
CA CYS A 453 21.60 -8.24 28.48
C CYS A 453 22.79 -7.30 28.74
N GLU A 454 23.69 -7.15 27.77
CA GLU A 454 24.83 -6.22 27.81
C GLU A 454 24.36 -4.78 27.58
#